data_AF-A0A1G3TSK4-F1
#
_entry.id   AF-A0A1G3TSK4-F1
#
_cell.length_a   1.000
_cell.length_b   1.000
_cell.length_c   1.000
_cell.angle_alpha   90.00
_cell.angle_beta   90.00
_cell.angle_gamma   90.00
#
_symmetry.space_group_name_H-M   'P 1'
#
loop_
_entity.id
_entity.type
_entity.pdbx_description
1 polymer ?
#
loop_
_entity_poly.entity_id
_entity_poly.type
_entity_poly.pdbx_seq_one_letter_code
_entity_poly.pdbx_strand_id
1 'polypeptide(L)'
;MSTLQEVQTQVIEVYIAAFNRAPDAAGLEYWANHILEDDWSISQVSESMFLSSEVALTYPASMSNEEFLIAIYNNVLGRSPDSAGLAYWLEQMQNGLLKDQMMITVINGAKASTGSSADKTFLENKTAAASYFAIDLALDDIFTAEKIMEHITTDSQTVALSKAISFALSQSTADTFLSITSSRLNDNIQTTSGTNYIEASAGNDIVVTDGTSNIIFTLEGVDVVYGGLGIDVIYGGDGDDTLYGGGGDDYIFGASGDNILQGDAGDDVMYGNSGDDYIYGGTGNDTLYDISGANYIYGGDGDDTIYGGSGQDKIYTGDGVNFVDAGDGNDIIYGGIGIDRLYGGLDEDTMYGSDGDDLLDAQEGNDTIYGGLGNDVIYGAAGNDTVQGNEGNDSIYGGDGNDILNGGADKDILSGGAGIDIFRFSSGDNTILLTDEILDFEYETDLLMLHDQGANVINQTVLNVLSATSITLAADLASTGDGSTNSVISWFVYQSNTYIIQDLSADVTFVDGTDLIVKLQGIYDLSDLSSATII
;
A
#
# COMPACT_ATOMS: atom_id res chain seq x y z
N MET A 1 -13.71 14.00 15.24
CA MET A 1 -14.39 15.02 14.40
C MET A 1 -14.14 14.72 12.93
N SER A 2 -12.94 14.25 12.54
CA SER A 2 -12.64 13.73 11.20
C SER A 2 -13.53 12.54 10.79
N THR A 3 -13.63 11.51 11.63
CA THR A 3 -14.45 10.30 11.35
C THR A 3 -15.95 10.59 11.19
N LEU A 4 -16.51 11.52 11.96
CA LEU A 4 -17.93 11.91 11.81
C LEU A 4 -18.18 12.65 10.50
N GLN A 5 -17.23 13.49 10.07
CA GLN A 5 -17.33 14.27 8.84
C GLN A 5 -17.16 13.37 7.60
N GLU A 6 -16.25 12.40 7.67
CA GLU A 6 -16.03 11.37 6.67
C GLU A 6 -17.25 10.46 6.50
N VAL A 7 -17.80 9.94 7.60
CA VAL A 7 -19.04 9.13 7.56
C VAL A 7 -20.22 9.95 7.03
N GLN A 8 -20.38 11.21 7.42
CA GLN A 8 -21.42 12.07 6.87
C GLN A 8 -21.27 12.30 5.37
N THR A 9 -20.03 12.43 4.90
CA THR A 9 -19.72 12.60 3.47
C THR A 9 -20.13 11.35 2.68
N GLN A 10 -19.68 10.17 3.12
CA GLN A 10 -20.02 8.89 2.49
C GLN A 10 -21.54 8.61 2.52
N VAL A 11 -22.25 8.96 3.60
CA VAL A 11 -23.71 8.81 3.68
C VAL A 11 -24.44 9.77 2.74
N ILE A 12 -23.98 11.02 2.62
CA ILE A 12 -24.56 12.00 1.68
C ILE A 12 -24.38 11.51 0.24
N GLU A 13 -23.22 10.98 -0.10
CA GLU A 13 -22.88 10.46 -1.43
C GLU A 13 -23.79 9.28 -1.81
N VAL A 14 -23.93 8.29 -0.93
CA VAL A 14 -24.81 7.13 -1.16
C VAL A 14 -26.27 7.55 -1.24
N TYR A 15 -26.71 8.50 -0.42
CA TYR A 15 -28.09 9.00 -0.42
C TYR A 15 -28.42 9.77 -1.71
N ILE A 16 -27.48 10.60 -2.20
CA ILE A 16 -27.62 11.28 -3.49
C ILE A 16 -27.63 10.26 -4.62
N ALA A 17 -26.76 9.25 -4.61
CA ALA A 17 -26.75 8.20 -5.64
C ALA A 17 -28.06 7.40 -5.69
N ALA A 18 -28.65 7.11 -4.53
CA ALA A 18 -29.91 6.37 -4.42
C ALA A 18 -31.14 7.18 -4.85
N PHE A 19 -31.19 8.47 -4.52
CA PHE A 19 -32.41 9.29 -4.65
C PHE A 19 -32.29 10.51 -5.56
N ASN A 20 -31.10 10.76 -6.11
CA ASN A 20 -30.73 11.89 -6.94
C ASN A 20 -31.03 13.26 -6.29
N ARG A 21 -30.79 13.37 -4.97
CA ARG A 21 -30.94 14.60 -4.16
C ARG A 21 -30.21 14.48 -2.83
N ALA A 22 -29.86 15.62 -2.22
CA ALA A 22 -29.24 15.64 -0.88
C ALA A 22 -30.20 15.12 0.22
N PRO A 23 -29.68 14.41 1.24
CA PRO A 23 -30.47 14.01 2.40
C PRO A 23 -30.94 15.22 3.20
N ASP A 24 -32.11 15.10 3.83
CA ASP A 24 -32.46 16.03 4.89
C ASP A 24 -31.65 15.71 6.16
N ALA A 25 -31.60 16.66 7.09
CA ALA A 25 -30.77 16.52 8.29
C ALA A 25 -31.14 15.29 9.15
N ALA A 26 -32.42 14.88 9.15
CA ALA A 26 -32.89 13.75 9.93
C ALA A 26 -32.53 12.41 9.27
N GLY A 27 -32.63 12.32 7.94
CA GLY A 27 -32.19 11.16 7.17
C GLY A 27 -30.67 10.98 7.25
N LEU A 28 -29.91 12.07 7.13
CA LEU A 28 -28.45 12.02 7.28
C LEU A 28 -28.02 11.50 8.66
N GLU A 29 -28.62 12.03 9.72
CA GLU A 29 -28.33 11.61 11.10
C GLU A 29 -28.70 10.13 11.31
N TYR A 30 -29.85 9.69 10.78
CA TYR A 30 -30.28 8.29 10.88
C TYR A 30 -29.26 7.32 10.26
N TRP A 31 -28.82 7.60 9.02
CA TRP A 31 -27.91 6.70 8.30
C TRP A 31 -26.47 6.77 8.84
N ALA A 32 -26.00 7.95 9.24
CA ALA A 32 -24.68 8.11 9.87
C ALA A 32 -24.58 7.36 11.21
N ASN A 33 -25.66 7.32 12.00
CA ASN A 33 -25.66 6.59 13.27
C ASN A 33 -25.58 5.07 13.09
N HIS A 34 -26.12 4.49 12.01
CA HIS A 34 -26.00 3.04 11.78
C HIS A 34 -24.56 2.63 11.45
N ILE A 35 -23.78 3.52 10.85
CA ILE A 35 -22.34 3.28 10.58
C ILE A 35 -21.54 3.45 11.87
N LEU A 36 -21.79 4.55 12.61
CA LEU A 36 -20.96 4.93 13.76
C LEU A 36 -21.30 4.19 15.05
N GLU A 37 -22.56 3.82 15.24
CA GLU A 37 -23.06 3.21 16.48
C GLU A 37 -23.38 1.72 16.31
N ASP A 38 -23.85 1.30 15.13
CA ASP A 38 -24.27 -0.07 14.85
C ASP A 38 -23.27 -0.87 13.98
N ASP A 39 -22.13 -0.27 13.63
CA ASP A 39 -21.01 -0.88 12.90
C ASP A 39 -21.39 -1.38 11.49
N TRP A 40 -22.35 -0.71 10.84
CA TRP A 40 -22.74 -1.04 9.47
C TRP A 40 -21.70 -0.54 8.47
N SER A 41 -21.35 -1.41 7.53
CA SER A 41 -20.63 -1.01 6.32
C SER A 41 -21.50 -0.08 5.46
N ILE A 42 -20.85 0.75 4.64
CA ILE A 42 -21.51 1.56 3.61
C ILE A 42 -22.39 0.71 2.68
N SER A 43 -21.96 -0.51 2.38
CA SER A 43 -22.75 -1.47 1.59
C SER A 43 -24.07 -1.86 2.30
N GLN A 44 -24.05 -2.07 3.61
CA GLN A 44 -25.25 -2.40 4.39
C GLN A 44 -26.21 -1.22 4.50
N VAL A 45 -25.68 0.00 4.65
CA VAL A 45 -26.47 1.24 4.62
C VAL A 45 -27.12 1.44 3.25
N SER A 46 -26.34 1.31 2.16
CA SER A 46 -26.83 1.39 0.78
C SER A 46 -27.96 0.39 0.52
N GLU A 47 -27.75 -0.89 0.88
CA GLU A 47 -28.77 -1.93 0.71
C GLU A 47 -30.06 -1.59 1.50
N SER A 48 -29.91 -1.10 2.74
CA SER A 48 -31.03 -0.71 3.59
C SER A 48 -31.78 0.52 3.06
N MET A 49 -31.09 1.50 2.45
CA MET A 49 -31.72 2.68 1.83
C MET A 49 -32.70 2.27 0.72
N PHE A 50 -32.34 1.29 -0.11
CA PHE A 50 -33.21 0.74 -1.17
C PHE A 50 -34.35 -0.13 -0.64
N LEU A 51 -34.26 -0.58 0.60
CA LEU A 51 -35.29 -1.37 1.30
C LEU A 51 -36.14 -0.52 2.25
N SER A 52 -35.72 0.71 2.57
CA SER A 52 -36.36 1.58 3.53
C SER A 52 -37.65 2.20 3.00
N SER A 53 -38.59 2.51 3.89
CA SER A 53 -39.79 3.29 3.58
C SER A 53 -39.49 4.76 3.23
N GLU A 54 -38.24 5.21 3.37
CA GLU A 54 -37.83 6.60 3.16
C GLU A 54 -37.86 7.00 1.68
N VAL A 55 -37.65 6.06 0.76
CA VAL A 55 -37.79 6.27 -0.69
C VAL A 55 -39.18 6.81 -1.05
N ALA A 56 -40.21 6.43 -0.28
CA ALA A 56 -41.59 6.80 -0.55
C ALA A 56 -41.92 8.27 -0.25
N LEU A 57 -41.09 8.95 0.54
CA LEU A 57 -41.24 10.38 0.85
C LEU A 57 -40.68 11.29 -0.27
N THR A 58 -40.01 10.72 -1.27
CA THR A 58 -39.31 11.42 -2.35
C THR A 58 -40.24 12.00 -3.43
N TYR A 59 -41.51 11.59 -3.46
CA TYR A 59 -42.46 12.05 -4.46
C TYR A 59 -43.54 12.94 -3.82
N PRO A 60 -43.71 14.19 -4.29
CA PRO A 60 -44.73 15.08 -3.76
C PRO A 60 -46.09 14.37 -3.71
N ALA A 61 -46.86 14.56 -2.64
CA ALA A 61 -48.23 14.04 -2.58
C ALA A 61 -49.10 14.55 -3.75
N SER A 62 -48.69 15.66 -4.38
CA SER A 62 -49.29 16.25 -5.58
C SER A 62 -48.92 15.56 -6.90
N MET A 63 -47.90 14.69 -6.94
CA MET A 63 -47.52 13.95 -8.15
C MET A 63 -48.58 12.89 -8.49
N SER A 64 -48.97 12.80 -9.76
CA SER A 64 -49.94 11.78 -10.18
C SER A 64 -49.39 10.37 -10.03
N ASN A 65 -50.28 9.37 -9.94
CA ASN A 65 -49.86 7.97 -9.86
C ASN A 65 -49.13 7.53 -11.14
N GLU A 66 -49.46 8.11 -12.29
CA GLU A 66 -48.82 7.81 -13.58
C GLU A 66 -47.39 8.35 -13.65
N GLU A 67 -47.20 9.62 -13.27
CA GLU A 67 -45.85 10.22 -13.18
C GLU A 67 -44.98 9.49 -12.16
N PHE A 68 -45.57 9.10 -11.02
CA PHE A 68 -44.88 8.29 -10.01
C PHE A 68 -44.43 6.94 -10.58
N LEU A 69 -45.30 6.23 -11.31
CA LEU A 69 -44.98 4.92 -11.87
C LEU A 69 -43.89 4.99 -12.93
N ILE A 70 -43.94 5.99 -13.81
CA ILE A 70 -42.93 6.20 -14.84
C ILE A 70 -41.58 6.55 -14.19
N ALA A 71 -41.59 7.41 -13.16
CA ALA A 71 -40.38 7.78 -12.45
C ALA A 71 -39.73 6.59 -11.74
N ILE A 72 -40.51 5.72 -11.09
CA ILE A 72 -40.00 4.50 -10.44
C ILE A 72 -39.40 3.56 -11.48
N TYR A 73 -40.11 3.29 -12.57
CA TYR A 73 -39.61 2.39 -13.62
C TYR A 73 -38.31 2.91 -14.25
N ASN A 74 -38.23 4.20 -14.56
CA ASN A 74 -37.02 4.78 -15.16
C ASN A 74 -35.86 4.86 -14.14
N ASN A 75 -36.11 5.30 -12.91
CA ASN A 75 -35.04 5.59 -11.96
C ASN A 75 -34.59 4.35 -11.17
N VAL A 76 -35.49 3.39 -10.93
CA VAL A 76 -35.23 2.19 -10.13
C VAL A 76 -34.97 0.95 -11.00
N LEU A 77 -35.67 0.82 -12.14
CA LEU A 77 -35.51 -0.32 -13.05
C LEU A 77 -34.78 0.01 -14.36
N GLY A 78 -34.41 1.28 -14.59
CA GLY A 78 -33.69 1.70 -15.79
C GLY A 78 -34.48 1.53 -17.09
N ARG A 79 -35.81 1.39 -17.03
CA ARG A 79 -36.67 1.14 -18.20
C ARG A 79 -38.01 1.84 -18.09
N SER A 80 -38.67 2.08 -19.21
CA SER A 80 -40.06 2.55 -19.19
C SER A 80 -41.04 1.37 -19.04
N PRO A 81 -42.15 1.54 -18.32
CA PRO A 81 -43.16 0.50 -18.23
C PRO A 81 -43.83 0.31 -19.59
N ASP A 82 -44.03 -0.94 -20.02
CA ASP A 82 -44.84 -1.21 -21.21
C ASP A 82 -46.32 -0.85 -20.97
N SER A 83 -47.10 -0.72 -22.04
CA SER A 83 -48.49 -0.26 -21.96
C SER A 83 -49.38 -1.14 -21.09
N ALA A 84 -49.08 -2.44 -20.97
CA ALA A 84 -49.85 -3.37 -20.12
C ALA A 84 -49.42 -3.29 -18.66
N GLY A 85 -48.11 -3.17 -18.39
CA GLY A 85 -47.54 -2.98 -17.06
C GLY A 85 -47.93 -1.64 -16.43
N LEU A 86 -47.88 -0.55 -17.21
CA LEU A 86 -48.33 0.77 -16.74
C LEU A 86 -49.82 0.74 -16.36
N ALA A 87 -50.66 0.15 -17.21
CA ALA A 87 -52.09 0.02 -16.95
C ALA A 87 -52.39 -0.82 -15.71
N TYR A 88 -51.69 -1.95 -15.54
CA TYR A 88 -51.83 -2.83 -14.39
C TYR A 88 -51.53 -2.10 -13.07
N TRP A 89 -50.38 -1.42 -13.00
CA TRP A 89 -49.99 -0.75 -11.76
C TRP A 89 -50.84 0.49 -11.44
N LEU A 90 -51.27 1.23 -12.46
CA LEU A 90 -52.24 2.31 -12.28
C LEU A 90 -53.55 1.79 -11.70
N GLU A 91 -54.04 0.65 -12.16
CA GLU A 91 -55.24 0.00 -11.62
C GLU A 91 -55.04 -0.45 -10.16
N GLN A 92 -53.89 -1.06 -9.82
CA GLN A 92 -53.61 -1.43 -8.43
C GLN A 92 -53.61 -0.21 -7.50
N MET A 93 -53.02 0.90 -7.94
CA MET A 93 -52.99 2.14 -7.17
C MET A 93 -54.37 2.80 -7.06
N GLN A 94 -55.20 2.73 -8.11
CA GLN A 94 -56.60 3.16 -8.05
C GLN A 94 -57.43 2.31 -7.08
N ASN A 95 -57.07 1.03 -6.92
CA ASN A 95 -57.68 0.10 -5.97
C ASN A 95 -57.10 0.19 -4.55
N GLY A 96 -56.28 1.21 -4.26
CA GLY A 96 -55.81 1.54 -2.92
C GLY A 96 -54.42 1.02 -2.56
N LEU A 97 -53.67 0.45 -3.51
CA LEU A 97 -52.24 0.19 -3.31
C LEU A 97 -51.52 1.53 -3.14
N LEU A 98 -50.87 1.70 -1.99
CA LEU A 98 -50.12 2.92 -1.69
C LEU A 98 -48.79 2.94 -2.48
N LYS A 99 -48.27 4.15 -2.73
CA LYS A 99 -47.05 4.38 -3.53
C LYS A 99 -45.82 3.65 -2.97
N ASP A 100 -45.65 3.69 -1.65
CA ASP A 100 -44.65 2.95 -0.89
C ASP A 100 -44.76 1.44 -1.07
N GLN A 101 -45.98 0.90 -0.96
CA GLN A 101 -46.25 -0.53 -1.08
C GLN A 101 -46.01 -1.04 -2.52
N MET A 102 -46.37 -0.23 -3.51
CA MET A 102 -46.13 -0.55 -4.92
C MET A 102 -44.62 -0.65 -5.21
N MET A 103 -43.86 0.33 -4.77
CA MET A 103 -42.41 0.39 -4.99
C MET A 103 -41.68 -0.79 -4.35
N ILE A 104 -42.01 -1.12 -3.09
CA ILE A 104 -41.48 -2.31 -2.40
C ILE A 104 -41.81 -3.59 -3.20
N THR A 105 -43.02 -3.68 -3.75
CA THR A 105 -43.45 -4.83 -4.53
C THR A 105 -42.67 -4.97 -5.85
N VAL A 106 -42.36 -3.85 -6.52
CA VAL A 106 -41.56 -3.84 -7.75
C VAL A 106 -40.12 -4.27 -7.49
N ILE A 107 -39.49 -3.70 -6.46
CA ILE A 107 -38.10 -4.01 -6.08
C ILE A 107 -37.98 -5.50 -5.69
N ASN A 108 -38.90 -5.98 -4.86
CA ASN A 108 -38.92 -7.39 -4.45
C ASN A 108 -39.25 -8.33 -5.62
N GLY A 109 -40.09 -7.91 -6.57
CA GLY A 109 -40.38 -8.66 -7.78
C GLY A 109 -39.17 -8.77 -8.72
N ALA A 110 -38.37 -7.70 -8.83
CA ALA A 110 -37.12 -7.70 -9.59
C ALA A 110 -36.06 -8.62 -8.94
N LYS A 111 -35.96 -8.63 -7.61
CA LYS A 111 -35.04 -9.51 -6.85
C LYS A 111 -35.50 -10.98 -6.77
N ALA A 112 -36.79 -11.27 -6.96
CA ALA A 112 -37.33 -12.63 -6.87
C ALA A 112 -36.74 -13.57 -7.94
N SER A 113 -36.74 -14.89 -7.70
CA SER A 113 -36.24 -15.89 -8.66
C SER A 113 -36.91 -15.81 -10.04
N THR A 114 -38.14 -15.29 -10.08
CA THR A 114 -38.94 -15.05 -11.30
C THR A 114 -38.72 -13.68 -11.96
N GLY A 115 -37.96 -12.77 -11.35
CA GLY A 115 -37.58 -11.47 -11.92
C GLY A 115 -36.69 -11.62 -13.16
N SER A 116 -36.78 -10.67 -14.09
CA SER A 116 -36.00 -10.72 -15.33
C SER A 116 -34.50 -10.57 -15.04
N SER A 117 -33.66 -11.23 -15.83
CA SER A 117 -32.20 -11.15 -15.67
C SER A 117 -31.69 -9.71 -15.78
N ALA A 118 -32.30 -8.89 -16.65
CA ALA A 118 -31.94 -7.48 -16.81
C ALA A 118 -32.27 -6.64 -15.56
N ASP A 119 -33.45 -6.85 -14.95
CA ASP A 119 -33.83 -6.11 -13.73
C ASP A 119 -32.95 -6.52 -12.52
N LYS A 120 -32.49 -7.78 -12.47
CA LYS A 120 -31.56 -8.27 -11.45
C LYS A 120 -30.17 -7.70 -11.61
N THR A 121 -29.59 -7.84 -12.81
CA THR A 121 -28.28 -7.28 -13.14
C THR A 121 -28.26 -5.76 -12.94
N PHE A 122 -29.34 -5.04 -13.23
CA PHE A 122 -29.40 -3.60 -12.97
C PHE A 122 -29.42 -3.25 -11.48
N LEU A 123 -30.17 -3.99 -10.66
CA LEU A 123 -30.18 -3.79 -9.20
C LEU A 123 -28.84 -4.17 -8.58
N GLU A 124 -28.25 -5.28 -9.01
CA GLU A 124 -26.89 -5.69 -8.64
C GLU A 124 -25.86 -4.63 -9.05
N ASN A 125 -25.96 -4.09 -10.27
CA ASN A 125 -25.11 -3.01 -10.76
C ASN A 125 -25.35 -1.69 -10.01
N LYS A 126 -26.55 -1.40 -9.50
CA LYS A 126 -26.81 -0.21 -8.67
C LYS A 126 -26.32 -0.36 -7.24
N THR A 127 -26.43 -1.56 -6.68
CA THR A 127 -25.83 -1.89 -5.38
C THR A 127 -24.30 -1.88 -5.49
N ALA A 128 -23.74 -2.30 -6.63
CA ALA A 128 -22.32 -2.16 -6.97
C ALA A 128 -21.94 -0.72 -7.37
N ALA A 129 -22.85 0.09 -7.92
CA ALA A 129 -22.60 1.49 -8.26
C ALA A 129 -22.53 2.40 -7.03
N ALA A 130 -23.04 1.97 -5.87
CA ALA A 130 -22.71 2.62 -4.59
C ALA A 130 -21.23 2.45 -4.20
N SER A 131 -20.51 1.57 -4.88
CA SER A 131 -19.05 1.48 -4.82
C SER A 131 -18.36 2.19 -6.00
N TYR A 132 -19.08 2.76 -6.98
CA TYR A 132 -18.44 3.18 -8.24
C TYR A 132 -18.93 4.44 -8.97
N PHE A 133 -20.10 5.06 -8.70
CA PHE A 133 -20.51 6.21 -9.55
C PHE A 133 -21.42 7.25 -8.88
N ALA A 134 -20.87 8.46 -8.70
CA ALA A 134 -21.62 9.72 -8.74
C ALA A 134 -20.74 10.86 -9.31
N ILE A 135 -20.58 10.87 -10.64
CA ILE A 135 -20.07 12.04 -11.38
C ILE A 135 -21.29 12.78 -11.92
N ASP A 136 -21.63 13.92 -11.30
CA ASP A 136 -22.47 14.94 -11.91
C ASP A 136 -21.56 16.09 -12.34
N LEU A 137 -21.37 16.21 -13.66
CA LEU A 137 -20.47 17.14 -14.31
C LEU A 137 -21.02 18.57 -14.24
N ALA A 138 -20.53 19.34 -13.27
CA ALA A 138 -20.38 20.78 -13.39
C ALA A 138 -18.88 21.10 -13.50
N LEU A 139 -18.49 21.57 -14.68
CA LEU A 139 -17.14 21.76 -15.22
C LEU A 139 -16.35 22.91 -14.55
N ASP A 140 -15.93 22.77 -13.30
CA ASP A 140 -14.99 23.74 -12.70
C ASP A 140 -13.91 23.15 -11.79
N ASP A 141 -13.77 21.83 -11.65
CA ASP A 141 -12.71 21.25 -10.81
C ASP A 141 -11.97 20.13 -11.53
N ILE A 142 -10.70 20.40 -11.82
CA ILE A 142 -9.66 19.46 -12.28
C ILE A 142 -9.65 18.20 -11.39
N PHE A 143 -9.98 18.36 -10.10
CA PHE A 143 -10.19 17.30 -9.11
C PHE A 143 -11.19 16.18 -9.47
N THR A 144 -12.17 16.45 -10.36
CA THR A 144 -13.13 15.42 -10.80
C THR A 144 -12.56 14.53 -11.91
N ALA A 145 -11.60 15.04 -12.68
CA ALA A 145 -10.84 14.23 -13.63
C ALA A 145 -9.86 13.32 -12.88
N GLU A 146 -9.19 13.83 -11.84
CA GLU A 146 -8.28 13.09 -10.96
C GLU A 146 -8.97 11.83 -10.37
N LYS A 147 -10.20 11.95 -9.87
CA LYS A 147 -10.98 10.81 -9.37
C LYS A 147 -11.51 9.85 -10.44
N ILE A 148 -11.69 10.31 -11.68
CA ILE A 148 -12.03 9.41 -12.80
C ILE A 148 -10.81 8.55 -13.17
N MET A 149 -9.61 9.10 -12.99
CA MET A 149 -8.34 8.49 -13.36
C MET A 149 -7.87 7.43 -12.38
N GLU A 150 -8.14 7.63 -11.09
CA GLU A 150 -7.89 6.66 -9.99
C GLU A 150 -8.63 5.31 -10.16
N HIS A 151 -9.54 5.21 -11.15
CA HIS A 151 -10.36 4.01 -11.42
C HIS A 151 -10.13 3.39 -12.80
N ILE A 152 -9.12 3.87 -13.55
CA ILE A 152 -8.80 3.36 -14.88
C ILE A 152 -7.89 2.14 -14.76
N THR A 153 -8.49 0.95 -14.67
CA THR A 153 -7.78 -0.31 -14.98
C THR A 153 -8.54 -1.09 -16.07
N THR A 154 -7.77 -1.61 -17.03
CA THR A 154 -8.12 -2.45 -18.19
C THR A 154 -8.61 -1.76 -19.47
N ASP A 155 -7.64 -1.46 -20.32
CA ASP A 155 -7.45 -1.54 -21.80
C ASP A 155 -8.63 -1.60 -22.81
N SER A 156 -9.86 -1.37 -22.41
CA SER A 156 -10.99 -1.18 -23.35
C SER A 156 -12.03 -0.19 -22.85
N GLN A 157 -12.12 0.00 -21.53
CA GLN A 157 -12.97 1.02 -20.93
C GLN A 157 -12.32 2.40 -21.02
N THR A 158 -10.99 2.47 -20.92
CA THR A 158 -10.18 3.70 -21.05
C THR A 158 -10.37 4.38 -22.40
N VAL A 159 -10.26 3.63 -23.50
CA VAL A 159 -10.45 4.14 -24.88
C VAL A 159 -11.89 4.60 -25.13
N ALA A 160 -12.88 3.92 -24.55
CA ALA A 160 -14.29 4.26 -24.72
C ALA A 160 -14.71 5.50 -23.90
N LEU A 161 -14.18 5.63 -22.67
CA LEU A 161 -14.37 6.79 -21.81
C LEU A 161 -13.61 8.01 -22.34
N SER A 162 -12.38 7.81 -22.82
CA SER A 162 -11.57 8.83 -23.51
C SER A 162 -12.32 9.37 -24.73
N LYS A 163 -12.81 8.52 -25.65
CA LYS A 163 -13.62 8.96 -26.79
C LYS A 163 -14.89 9.74 -26.40
N ALA A 164 -15.48 9.42 -25.25
CA ALA A 164 -16.62 10.17 -24.72
C ALA A 164 -16.22 11.54 -24.18
N ILE A 165 -15.05 11.64 -23.54
CA ILE A 165 -14.43 12.90 -23.09
C ILE A 165 -14.00 13.75 -24.29
N SER A 166 -13.33 13.19 -25.31
CA SER A 166 -12.98 13.90 -26.56
C SER A 166 -14.22 14.44 -27.27
N PHE A 167 -15.28 13.62 -27.33
CA PHE A 167 -16.56 14.05 -27.89
C PHE A 167 -17.18 15.19 -27.07
N ALA A 168 -17.16 15.12 -25.73
CA ALA A 168 -17.69 16.18 -24.87
C ALA A 168 -16.88 17.49 -24.96
N LEU A 169 -15.54 17.41 -24.98
CA LEU A 169 -14.63 18.54 -25.12
C LEU A 169 -14.74 19.21 -26.49
N SER A 170 -14.88 18.43 -27.57
CA SER A 170 -15.11 18.96 -28.93
C SER A 170 -16.42 19.75 -29.09
N GLN A 171 -17.35 19.59 -28.13
CA GLN A 171 -18.65 20.25 -28.10
C GLN A 171 -18.67 21.45 -27.13
N SER A 172 -17.59 21.67 -26.39
CA SER A 172 -17.42 22.85 -25.53
C SER A 172 -17.27 24.11 -26.39
N THR A 173 -17.92 25.18 -25.96
CA THR A 173 -17.84 26.51 -26.62
C THR A 173 -16.89 27.47 -25.90
N ALA A 174 -16.16 26.98 -24.89
CA ALA A 174 -15.13 27.75 -24.21
C ALA A 174 -13.84 27.73 -25.05
N ASP A 175 -13.33 28.91 -25.41
CA ASP A 175 -12.10 29.17 -26.17
C ASP A 175 -10.79 28.68 -25.47
N THR A 176 -10.87 27.75 -24.52
CA THR A 176 -9.74 27.39 -23.63
C THR A 176 -8.87 26.23 -24.10
N PHE A 177 -9.37 25.34 -24.98
CA PHE A 177 -8.61 24.18 -25.45
C PHE A 177 -8.38 24.20 -26.97
N LEU A 178 -7.14 24.02 -27.41
CA LEU A 178 -6.83 23.66 -28.79
C LEU A 178 -6.92 22.14 -28.94
N SER A 179 -7.89 21.65 -29.71
CA SER A 179 -8.02 20.22 -30.05
C SER A 179 -7.20 19.89 -31.30
N ILE A 180 -6.20 19.02 -31.15
CA ILE A 180 -5.37 18.50 -32.23
C ILE A 180 -5.67 17.01 -32.39
N THR A 181 -6.26 16.64 -33.53
CA THR A 181 -6.46 15.24 -33.93
C THR A 181 -5.72 15.00 -35.23
N SER A 182 -4.87 13.97 -35.27
CA SER A 182 -4.15 13.60 -36.49
C SER A 182 -4.65 12.26 -37.06
N SER A 183 -4.29 12.03 -38.32
CA SER A 183 -4.69 10.83 -39.08
C SER A 183 -3.51 10.20 -39.82
N ARG A 184 -2.28 10.67 -39.55
CA ARG A 184 -1.07 10.13 -40.18
C ARG A 184 -0.43 9.21 -39.18
N LEU A 185 -0.17 7.96 -39.55
CA LEU A 185 0.47 6.91 -38.73
C LEU A 185 1.76 7.29 -37.96
N ASN A 186 2.35 8.45 -38.23
CA ASN A 186 3.56 8.94 -37.57
C ASN A 186 3.49 10.46 -37.57
N ASP A 187 3.20 11.01 -36.41
CA ASP A 187 2.91 12.39 -36.12
C ASP A 187 4.08 13.06 -35.43
N ASN A 188 4.24 14.35 -35.74
CA ASN A 188 5.18 15.22 -35.06
C ASN A 188 4.39 16.46 -34.66
N ILE A 189 3.90 16.45 -33.44
CA ILE A 189 3.00 17.44 -32.88
C ILE A 189 3.82 18.36 -31.98
N GLN A 190 3.78 19.66 -32.26
CA GLN A 190 4.39 20.68 -31.42
C GLN A 190 3.36 21.77 -31.15
N THR A 191 3.08 22.03 -29.88
CA THR A 191 2.25 23.16 -29.46
C THR A 191 3.13 24.32 -28.99
N THR A 192 2.60 25.54 -29.00
CA THR A 192 3.40 26.75 -28.72
C THR A 192 2.75 27.70 -27.71
N SER A 193 1.50 27.45 -27.33
CA SER A 193 0.78 28.20 -26.30
C SER A 193 -0.62 27.63 -26.04
N GLY A 194 -1.01 27.56 -24.76
CA GLY A 194 -2.38 27.36 -24.31
C GLY A 194 -2.68 25.90 -24.02
N THR A 195 -3.66 25.64 -23.14
CA THR A 195 -4.02 24.28 -22.72
C THR A 195 -4.49 23.46 -23.92
N ASN A 196 -3.86 22.32 -24.18
CA ASN A 196 -4.12 21.52 -25.38
C ASN A 196 -4.81 20.18 -25.06
N TYR A 197 -5.65 19.73 -25.98
CA TYR A 197 -6.10 18.34 -26.05
C TYR A 197 -5.51 17.73 -27.32
N ILE A 198 -4.70 16.68 -27.19
CA ILE A 198 -3.96 16.06 -28.28
C ILE A 198 -4.34 14.58 -28.36
N GLU A 199 -4.78 14.15 -29.54
CA GLU A 199 -4.98 12.75 -29.88
C GLU A 199 -4.16 12.46 -31.14
N ALA A 200 -3.04 11.78 -30.94
CA ALA A 200 -2.17 11.30 -32.00
C ALA A 200 -2.74 10.02 -32.62
N SER A 201 -2.07 9.47 -33.63
CA SER A 201 -2.57 8.34 -34.38
C SER A 201 -2.00 7.02 -33.86
N ALA A 202 -2.52 5.88 -34.31
CA ALA A 202 -2.02 4.56 -33.93
C ALA A 202 -0.65 4.18 -34.56
N GLY A 203 0.33 5.06 -34.57
CA GLY A 203 1.71 4.67 -34.84
C GLY A 203 2.71 5.62 -34.20
N ASN A 204 4.00 5.42 -34.47
CA ASN A 204 5.05 6.05 -33.67
C ASN A 204 5.05 7.58 -33.80
N ASP A 205 4.67 8.23 -32.73
CA ASP A 205 4.38 9.65 -32.67
C ASP A 205 5.35 10.38 -31.74
N ILE A 206 5.62 11.66 -32.05
CA ILE A 206 6.38 12.55 -31.19
C ILE A 206 5.51 13.74 -30.86
N VAL A 207 5.21 13.92 -29.58
CA VAL A 207 4.42 15.03 -29.04
C VAL A 207 5.30 15.88 -28.13
N VAL A 208 5.36 17.18 -28.39
CA VAL A 208 6.05 18.15 -27.55
C VAL A 208 5.08 19.29 -27.27
N THR A 209 4.69 19.46 -26.01
CA THR A 209 3.78 20.51 -25.59
C THR A 209 4.50 21.71 -24.98
N ASP A 210 3.73 22.73 -24.60
CA ASP A 210 4.24 24.02 -24.15
C ASP A 210 4.33 24.12 -22.61
N GLY A 211 4.28 25.33 -22.06
CA GLY A 211 4.43 25.55 -20.61
C GLY A 211 3.09 25.68 -19.87
N THR A 212 2.04 25.03 -20.37
CA THR A 212 0.71 25.03 -19.77
C THR A 212 0.16 23.60 -19.73
N SER A 213 -0.78 23.31 -18.83
CA SER A 213 -1.44 22.01 -18.70
C SER A 213 -2.05 21.47 -20.00
N ASN A 214 -1.88 20.17 -20.27
CA ASN A 214 -2.36 19.48 -21.46
C ASN A 214 -2.99 18.12 -21.14
N ILE A 215 -3.73 17.58 -22.11
CA ILE A 215 -4.20 16.20 -22.13
C ILE A 215 -3.73 15.57 -23.44
N ILE A 216 -2.98 14.48 -23.36
CA ILE A 216 -2.26 13.86 -24.48
C ILE A 216 -2.59 12.37 -24.54
N PHE A 217 -2.97 11.89 -25.72
CA PHE A 217 -3.18 10.48 -26.04
C PHE A 217 -2.40 10.12 -27.30
N THR A 218 -1.55 9.09 -27.25
CA THR A 218 -0.80 8.64 -28.44
C THR A 218 -1.27 7.31 -29.03
N LEU A 219 -2.08 6.52 -28.30
CA LEU A 219 -2.76 5.31 -28.79
C LEU A 219 -1.79 4.12 -28.99
N GLU A 220 -1.83 3.42 -30.13
CA GLU A 220 -0.88 2.34 -30.40
C GLU A 220 0.37 2.96 -31.02
N GLY A 221 1.58 2.50 -30.69
CA GLY A 221 2.76 3.18 -31.18
C GLY A 221 4.04 2.74 -30.51
N VAL A 222 5.06 3.55 -30.69
CA VAL A 222 6.25 3.62 -29.84
C VAL A 222 6.52 5.10 -29.84
N ASP A 223 5.99 5.75 -28.81
CA ASP A 223 5.72 7.16 -28.80
C ASP A 223 6.66 7.89 -27.87
N VAL A 224 6.88 9.17 -28.17
CA VAL A 224 7.70 10.04 -27.33
C VAL A 224 6.91 11.30 -27.01
N VAL A 225 6.60 11.49 -25.74
CA VAL A 225 5.80 12.62 -25.26
C VAL A 225 6.60 13.47 -24.29
N TYR A 226 6.56 14.78 -24.47
CA TYR A 226 7.06 15.78 -23.52
C TYR A 226 5.92 16.73 -23.14
N GLY A 227 5.39 16.61 -21.91
CA GLY A 227 4.31 17.42 -21.34
C GLY A 227 4.71 18.89 -21.16
N GLY A 228 5.90 19.13 -20.61
CA GLY A 228 6.49 20.46 -20.54
C GLY A 228 6.37 21.08 -19.16
N LEU A 229 5.59 22.15 -19.01
CA LEU A 229 5.28 22.73 -17.69
C LEU A 229 3.77 22.78 -17.51
N GLY A 230 3.32 22.89 -16.26
CA GLY A 230 1.90 22.80 -15.90
C GLY A 230 1.52 21.35 -15.59
N ILE A 231 0.29 21.15 -15.15
CA ILE A 231 -0.26 19.82 -14.84
C ILE A 231 -0.71 19.15 -16.14
N ASP A 232 -0.04 18.09 -16.54
CA ASP A 232 -0.29 17.34 -17.76
C ASP A 232 -0.92 15.96 -17.47
N VAL A 233 -1.75 15.50 -18.40
CA VAL A 233 -2.29 14.14 -18.41
C VAL A 233 -1.80 13.45 -19.67
N ILE A 234 -1.01 12.38 -19.53
CA ILE A 234 -0.35 11.70 -20.63
C ILE A 234 -0.75 10.22 -20.66
N TYR A 235 -1.22 9.75 -21.81
CA TYR A 235 -1.46 8.34 -22.09
C TYR A 235 -0.63 7.90 -23.30
N GLY A 236 0.34 7.01 -23.06
CA GLY A 236 1.12 6.35 -24.12
C GLY A 236 0.23 5.43 -24.94
N GLY A 237 -0.25 4.36 -24.29
CA GLY A 237 -1.18 3.41 -24.88
C GLY A 237 -0.50 2.07 -25.13
N ASP A 238 -0.62 1.52 -26.33
CA ASP A 238 0.01 0.23 -26.64
C ASP A 238 1.37 0.44 -27.28
N GLY A 239 2.43 -0.07 -26.65
CA GLY A 239 3.79 -0.13 -27.16
C GLY A 239 4.81 0.43 -26.18
N ASP A 240 6.09 0.31 -26.54
CA ASP A 240 7.20 0.72 -25.67
C ASP A 240 7.37 2.25 -25.70
N ASP A 241 6.64 2.98 -24.86
CA ASP A 241 6.57 4.43 -24.93
C ASP A 241 7.60 5.14 -24.04
N THR A 242 7.89 6.40 -24.36
CA THR A 242 8.74 7.28 -23.53
C THR A 242 7.98 8.57 -23.21
N LEU A 243 7.62 8.73 -21.95
CA LEU A 243 6.69 9.76 -21.48
C LEU A 243 7.37 10.64 -20.42
N TYR A 244 7.46 11.93 -20.68
CA TYR A 244 7.98 12.94 -19.74
C TYR A 244 6.85 13.90 -19.36
N GLY A 245 6.52 14.00 -18.07
CA GLY A 245 5.57 14.98 -17.51
C GLY A 245 6.16 16.39 -17.59
N GLY A 246 7.22 16.61 -16.84
CA GLY A 246 8.14 17.72 -17.00
C GLY A 246 8.14 18.69 -15.83
N GLY A 247 7.01 19.28 -15.47
CA GLY A 247 7.03 20.21 -14.35
C GLY A 247 5.65 20.71 -13.97
N GLY A 248 5.20 20.42 -12.77
CA GLY A 248 3.79 20.43 -12.42
C GLY A 248 3.43 19.05 -11.88
N ASP A 249 2.27 18.94 -11.25
CA ASP A 249 1.80 17.69 -10.65
C ASP A 249 1.09 16.87 -11.75
N ASP A 250 1.83 15.99 -12.42
CA ASP A 250 1.44 15.34 -13.67
C ASP A 250 0.79 13.96 -13.45
N TYR A 251 0.02 13.51 -14.44
CA TYR A 251 -0.57 12.16 -14.47
C TYR A 251 -0.09 11.41 -15.72
N ILE A 252 0.65 10.32 -15.55
CA ILE A 252 1.26 9.57 -16.65
C ILE A 252 0.79 8.11 -16.63
N PHE A 253 0.35 7.60 -17.78
CA PHE A 253 -0.07 6.22 -17.98
C PHE A 253 0.71 5.60 -19.13
N GLY A 254 1.56 4.61 -18.84
CA GLY A 254 2.30 3.83 -19.84
C GLY A 254 1.36 2.90 -20.62
N ALA A 255 0.56 2.13 -19.89
CA ALA A 255 -0.39 1.11 -20.37
C ALA A 255 0.28 -0.21 -20.78
N SER A 256 0.34 -0.60 -22.05
CA SER A 256 0.95 -1.89 -22.41
C SER A 256 2.28 -1.71 -23.11
N GLY A 257 3.30 -2.50 -22.78
CA GLY A 257 4.64 -2.39 -23.38
C GLY A 257 5.70 -2.04 -22.34
N ASP A 258 6.97 -2.07 -22.75
CA ASP A 258 8.09 -1.77 -21.85
C ASP A 258 8.36 -0.25 -21.90
N ASN A 259 7.79 0.50 -20.97
CA ASN A 259 7.73 1.97 -21.02
C ASN A 259 8.86 2.63 -20.23
N ILE A 260 9.10 3.90 -20.56
CA ILE A 260 9.90 4.83 -19.76
C ILE A 260 8.99 5.98 -19.34
N LEU A 261 8.74 6.10 -18.04
CA LEU A 261 7.92 7.15 -17.43
C LEU A 261 8.79 8.05 -16.55
N GLN A 262 8.68 9.36 -16.73
CA GLN A 262 9.42 10.34 -15.93
C GLN A 262 8.50 11.52 -15.56
N GLY A 263 8.26 11.71 -14.26
CA GLY A 263 7.45 12.81 -13.73
C GLY A 263 8.17 14.16 -13.75
N ASP A 264 9.47 14.12 -13.41
CA ASP A 264 10.37 15.27 -13.27
C ASP A 264 10.16 16.10 -12.01
N ALA A 265 9.28 17.09 -11.99
CA ALA A 265 9.18 18.01 -10.87
C ALA A 265 7.73 18.36 -10.54
N GLY A 266 7.28 18.04 -9.34
CA GLY A 266 5.88 18.14 -8.94
C GLY A 266 5.52 16.91 -8.14
N ASP A 267 4.32 16.89 -7.57
CA ASP A 267 3.80 15.69 -6.91
C ASP A 267 3.08 14.85 -7.99
N ASP A 268 3.80 13.93 -8.64
CA ASP A 268 3.34 13.22 -9.83
C ASP A 268 2.61 11.92 -9.50
N VAL A 269 1.68 11.50 -10.37
CA VAL A 269 1.02 10.19 -10.30
C VAL A 269 1.28 9.40 -11.57
N MET A 270 1.92 8.24 -11.43
CA MET A 270 2.33 7.43 -12.58
C MET A 270 1.83 5.99 -12.50
N TYR A 271 1.43 5.46 -13.66
CA TYR A 271 0.97 4.09 -13.84
C TYR A 271 1.77 3.42 -14.97
N GLY A 272 2.71 2.53 -14.64
CA GLY A 272 3.40 1.71 -15.65
C GLY A 272 2.41 0.75 -16.32
N ASN A 273 1.70 0.00 -15.48
CA ASN A 273 0.74 -1.06 -15.81
C ASN A 273 1.43 -2.37 -16.22
N SER A 274 1.48 -2.72 -17.50
CA SER A 274 1.96 -4.03 -17.93
C SER A 274 3.14 -3.93 -18.87
N GLY A 275 4.22 -4.64 -18.54
CA GLY A 275 5.47 -4.63 -19.29
C GLY A 275 6.63 -4.43 -18.32
N ASP A 276 7.86 -4.57 -18.79
CA ASP A 276 9.04 -4.30 -17.96
C ASP A 276 9.33 -2.78 -18.02
N ASP A 277 8.77 -2.02 -17.08
CA ASP A 277 8.76 -0.56 -17.09
C ASP A 277 9.96 0.07 -16.35
N TYR A 278 10.35 1.26 -16.79
CA TYR A 278 11.27 2.18 -16.08
C TYR A 278 10.48 3.40 -15.62
N ILE A 279 10.29 3.56 -14.30
CA ILE A 279 9.50 4.64 -13.71
C ILE A 279 10.40 5.51 -12.84
N TYR A 280 10.37 6.82 -13.06
CA TYR A 280 11.13 7.81 -12.28
C TYR A 280 10.23 8.97 -11.85
N GLY A 281 9.94 9.09 -10.55
CA GLY A 281 9.19 10.18 -9.92
C GLY A 281 9.82 11.53 -10.21
N GLY A 282 10.93 11.79 -9.52
CA GLY A 282 11.71 13.00 -9.70
C GLY A 282 11.82 13.79 -8.42
N THR A 283 11.31 15.02 -8.40
CA THR A 283 11.28 15.84 -7.19
C THR A 283 9.85 16.17 -6.84
N GLY A 284 9.47 16.02 -5.57
CA GLY A 284 8.09 16.14 -5.13
C GLY A 284 7.66 14.84 -4.47
N ASN A 285 6.44 14.81 -3.94
CA ASN A 285 5.91 13.61 -3.29
C ASN A 285 5.15 12.80 -4.35
N ASP A 286 5.80 11.81 -4.94
CA ASP A 286 5.28 11.09 -6.08
C ASP A 286 4.48 9.85 -5.65
N THR A 287 3.49 9.47 -6.46
CA THR A 287 2.75 8.22 -6.30
C THR A 287 2.90 7.34 -7.54
N LEU A 288 3.61 6.22 -7.39
CA LEU A 288 4.00 5.34 -8.47
C LEU A 288 3.28 3.99 -8.34
N TYR A 289 2.52 3.62 -9.36
CA TYR A 289 1.80 2.35 -9.43
C TYR A 289 2.29 1.53 -10.61
N ASP A 290 2.65 0.28 -10.35
CA ASP A 290 2.78 -0.74 -11.37
C ASP A 290 1.79 -1.90 -11.11
N ILE A 291 1.64 -2.79 -12.10
CA ILE A 291 0.73 -3.93 -12.02
C ILE A 291 1.48 -5.23 -12.31
N SER A 292 2.30 -5.27 -13.36
CA SER A 292 3.00 -6.49 -13.75
C SER A 292 4.23 -6.21 -14.61
N GLY A 293 5.36 -6.82 -14.27
CA GLY A 293 6.60 -6.63 -15.00
C GLY A 293 7.80 -6.86 -14.12
N ALA A 294 8.99 -7.00 -14.70
CA ALA A 294 10.23 -6.84 -13.93
C ALA A 294 10.67 -5.38 -14.02
N ASN A 295 10.17 -4.55 -13.11
CA ASN A 295 10.23 -3.10 -13.23
C ASN A 295 11.45 -2.50 -12.54
N TYR A 296 11.84 -1.31 -12.99
CA TYR A 296 12.80 -0.44 -12.32
C TYR A 296 12.10 0.84 -11.89
N ILE A 297 11.87 0.99 -10.60
CA ILE A 297 11.11 2.12 -10.04
C ILE A 297 12.03 2.97 -9.17
N TYR A 298 11.99 4.28 -9.38
CA TYR A 298 12.74 5.27 -8.61
C TYR A 298 11.79 6.39 -8.17
N GLY A 299 11.62 6.61 -6.86
CA GLY A 299 10.83 7.72 -6.30
C GLY A 299 11.53 9.04 -6.56
N GLY A 300 12.53 9.37 -5.75
CA GLY A 300 13.42 10.50 -5.95
C GLY A 300 13.55 11.36 -4.72
N ASP A 301 13.44 12.68 -4.89
CA ASP A 301 13.48 13.61 -3.78
C ASP A 301 12.05 13.89 -3.32
N GLY A 302 11.63 13.43 -2.13
CA GLY A 302 10.31 13.70 -1.58
C GLY A 302 9.73 12.52 -0.80
N ASP A 303 8.57 12.69 -0.20
CA ASP A 303 7.89 11.63 0.53
C ASP A 303 7.06 10.78 -0.48
N ASP A 304 7.68 9.75 -1.05
CA ASP A 304 7.10 8.97 -2.16
C ASP A 304 6.26 7.77 -1.71
N THR A 305 5.28 7.39 -2.52
CA THR A 305 4.46 6.18 -2.35
C THR A 305 4.59 5.29 -3.58
N ILE A 306 5.06 4.05 -3.40
CA ILE A 306 5.36 3.13 -4.49
C ILE A 306 4.62 1.80 -4.30
N TYR A 307 3.98 1.34 -5.38
CA TYR A 307 3.37 0.01 -5.49
C TYR A 307 4.00 -0.74 -6.68
N GLY A 308 4.76 -1.81 -6.42
CA GLY A 308 5.48 -2.60 -7.45
C GLY A 308 4.57 -3.58 -8.21
N GLY A 309 3.53 -4.10 -7.54
CA GLY A 309 2.55 -4.96 -8.19
C GLY A 309 3.04 -6.39 -8.26
N SER A 310 3.35 -6.90 -9.44
CA SER A 310 3.80 -8.30 -9.60
C SER A 310 5.00 -8.40 -10.51
N GLY A 311 5.95 -9.28 -10.17
CA GLY A 311 7.10 -9.57 -11.00
C GLY A 311 8.38 -9.63 -10.19
N GLN A 312 9.45 -9.03 -10.67
CA GLN A 312 10.71 -8.97 -9.91
C GLN A 312 11.22 -7.55 -10.05
N ASP A 313 10.81 -6.73 -9.11
CA ASP A 313 10.97 -5.30 -9.17
C ASP A 313 12.24 -4.86 -8.46
N LYS A 314 12.81 -3.78 -8.99
CA LYS A 314 13.91 -3.08 -8.35
C LYS A 314 13.48 -1.67 -8.00
N ILE A 315 13.27 -1.45 -6.72
CA ILE A 315 12.70 -0.22 -6.17
C ILE A 315 13.77 0.57 -5.42
N TYR A 316 13.92 1.85 -5.75
CA TYR A 316 14.70 2.81 -4.99
C TYR A 316 13.78 3.97 -4.62
N THR A 317 13.55 4.18 -3.34
CA THR A 317 12.67 5.26 -2.87
C THR A 317 13.34 6.63 -3.00
N GLY A 318 14.60 6.76 -2.58
CA GLY A 318 15.35 8.02 -2.65
C GLY A 318 15.42 8.75 -1.31
N ASP A 319 15.26 10.07 -1.31
CA ASP A 319 15.33 10.92 -0.11
C ASP A 319 13.91 11.26 0.35
N GLY A 320 13.55 11.06 1.62
CA GLY A 320 12.25 11.46 2.18
C GLY A 320 11.67 10.40 3.11
N VAL A 321 10.41 10.55 3.53
CA VAL A 321 9.69 9.54 4.31
C VAL A 321 8.82 8.74 3.36
N ASN A 322 9.31 7.58 2.92
CA ASN A 322 8.68 6.84 1.83
C ASN A 322 7.82 5.67 2.30
N PHE A 323 6.92 5.26 1.42
CA PHE A 323 6.12 4.04 1.54
C PHE A 323 6.31 3.15 0.31
N VAL A 324 6.57 1.87 0.53
CA VAL A 324 6.69 0.87 -0.54
C VAL A 324 5.86 -0.36 -0.20
N ASP A 325 5.06 -0.81 -1.15
CA ASP A 325 4.46 -2.16 -1.21
C ASP A 325 4.93 -2.81 -2.51
N ALA A 326 5.93 -3.69 -2.44
CA ALA A 326 6.54 -4.23 -3.66
C ALA A 326 5.64 -5.28 -4.33
N GLY A 327 5.02 -6.16 -3.55
CA GLY A 327 3.90 -6.99 -4.00
C GLY A 327 4.30 -8.43 -4.24
N ASP A 328 3.96 -9.00 -5.40
CA ASP A 328 4.28 -10.40 -5.70
C ASP A 328 5.65 -10.52 -6.38
N GLY A 329 6.50 -11.41 -5.87
CA GLY A 329 7.71 -11.90 -6.53
C GLY A 329 9.01 -11.38 -5.92
N ASN A 330 10.15 -11.89 -6.39
CA ASN A 330 11.43 -11.67 -5.70
C ASN A 330 11.97 -10.25 -5.92
N ASP A 331 11.66 -9.34 -5.01
CA ASP A 331 11.92 -7.92 -5.17
C ASP A 331 13.21 -7.47 -4.49
N ILE A 332 13.74 -6.33 -4.95
CA ILE A 332 14.87 -5.65 -4.32
C ILE A 332 14.50 -4.21 -4.01
N ILE A 333 14.46 -3.87 -2.72
CA ILE A 333 14.01 -2.56 -2.22
C ILE A 333 15.17 -1.83 -1.54
N TYR A 334 15.40 -0.57 -1.90
CA TYR A 334 16.32 0.36 -1.23
C TYR A 334 15.56 1.57 -0.68
N GLY A 335 15.49 1.71 0.66
CA GLY A 335 14.80 2.78 1.38
C GLY A 335 15.48 4.15 1.35
N GLY A 336 16.79 4.20 1.07
CA GLY A 336 17.47 5.48 0.82
C GLY A 336 17.69 6.30 2.09
N ILE A 337 17.35 7.59 2.07
CA ILE A 337 17.52 8.48 3.22
C ILE A 337 16.14 8.86 3.74
N GLY A 338 15.83 8.58 5.00
CA GLY A 338 14.44 8.74 5.40
C GLY A 338 14.06 8.21 6.76
N ILE A 339 12.75 8.04 6.94
CA ILE A 339 12.17 7.13 7.91
C ILE A 339 11.14 6.36 7.10
N ASP A 340 11.54 5.23 6.56
CA ASP A 340 10.78 4.57 5.49
C ASP A 340 9.89 3.46 6.03
N ARG A 341 8.83 3.15 5.27
CA ARG A 341 7.98 1.98 5.49
C ARG A 341 8.05 1.09 4.26
N LEU A 342 8.73 -0.04 4.40
CA LEU A 342 9.00 -0.94 3.31
C LEU A 342 8.28 -2.27 3.57
N TYR A 343 7.49 -2.70 2.60
CA TYR A 343 6.81 -3.99 2.58
C TYR A 343 7.34 -4.82 1.41
N GLY A 344 7.89 -6.00 1.71
CA GLY A 344 8.42 -6.96 0.73
C GLY A 344 7.29 -7.56 -0.10
N GLY A 345 6.48 -8.39 0.53
CA GLY A 345 5.27 -8.92 -0.11
C GLY A 345 5.26 -10.44 -0.12
N LEU A 346 5.08 -11.03 -1.30
CA LEU A 346 5.16 -12.47 -1.47
C LEU A 346 6.48 -12.85 -2.15
N ASP A 347 6.96 -14.05 -1.84
CA ASP A 347 8.18 -14.65 -2.40
C ASP A 347 9.48 -14.12 -1.75
N GLU A 348 10.66 -14.42 -2.31
CA GLU A 348 11.93 -14.17 -1.61
C GLU A 348 12.51 -12.78 -1.93
N ASP A 349 12.43 -11.88 -0.96
CA ASP A 349 12.78 -10.47 -1.12
C ASP A 349 14.16 -10.11 -0.56
N THR A 350 14.72 -9.01 -1.07
CA THR A 350 15.90 -8.37 -0.50
C THR A 350 15.64 -6.89 -0.19
N MET A 351 15.70 -6.54 1.09
CA MET A 351 15.36 -5.19 1.57
C MET A 351 16.54 -4.51 2.25
N TYR A 352 16.73 -3.23 1.95
CA TYR A 352 17.73 -2.35 2.57
C TYR A 352 17.04 -1.09 3.10
N GLY A 353 16.92 -0.92 4.42
CA GLY A 353 16.35 0.31 5.03
C GLY A 353 17.22 1.53 4.70
N SER A 354 18.54 1.37 4.88
CA SER A 354 19.58 2.35 4.54
C SER A 354 19.77 3.41 5.63
N ASP A 355 19.48 4.69 5.44
CA ASP A 355 19.68 5.73 6.46
C ASP A 355 18.31 6.14 7.02
N GLY A 356 18.00 5.82 8.28
CA GLY A 356 16.67 6.10 8.83
C GLY A 356 16.32 5.30 10.08
N ASP A 357 15.33 5.75 10.85
CA ASP A 357 14.69 4.87 11.85
C ASP A 357 13.54 4.13 11.14
N ASP A 358 13.83 3.06 10.41
CA ASP A 358 12.94 2.49 9.40
C ASP A 358 11.99 1.40 9.93
N LEU A 359 10.90 1.15 9.19
CA LEU A 359 10.02 -0.01 9.36
C LEU A 359 10.15 -0.92 8.14
N LEU A 360 10.65 -2.14 8.34
CA LEU A 360 10.76 -3.15 7.31
C LEU A 360 9.90 -4.35 7.69
N ASP A 361 9.01 -4.77 6.79
CA ASP A 361 8.15 -5.95 6.96
C ASP A 361 8.21 -6.79 5.67
N ALA A 362 8.95 -7.89 5.71
CA ALA A 362 9.20 -8.71 4.52
C ALA A 362 8.00 -9.60 4.12
N GLN A 363 7.09 -9.86 5.06
CA GLN A 363 5.85 -10.62 4.83
C GLN A 363 6.07 -12.12 4.52
N GLU A 364 5.69 -12.64 3.36
CA GLU A 364 5.78 -14.08 3.05
C GLU A 364 7.01 -14.37 2.18
N GLY A 365 8.00 -15.11 2.66
CA GLY A 365 9.23 -15.26 1.88
C GLY A 365 10.34 -15.97 2.61
N ASN A 366 11.48 -16.21 1.96
CA ASN A 366 12.72 -16.45 2.71
C ASN A 366 13.59 -15.23 2.46
N ASP A 367 13.49 -14.25 3.34
CA ASP A 367 13.87 -12.89 3.00
C ASP A 367 15.27 -12.54 3.49
N THR A 368 15.88 -11.57 2.83
CA THR A 368 17.16 -11.00 3.25
C THR A 368 17.00 -9.53 3.56
N ILE A 369 17.14 -9.16 4.83
CA ILE A 369 16.82 -7.81 5.31
C ILE A 369 18.06 -7.18 5.95
N TYR A 370 18.34 -5.94 5.56
CA TYR A 370 19.35 -5.08 6.18
C TYR A 370 18.67 -3.80 6.67
N GLY A 371 18.69 -3.54 7.98
CA GLY A 371 18.15 -2.30 8.58
C GLY A 371 18.92 -1.08 8.10
N GLY A 372 20.13 -0.88 8.61
CA GLY A 372 21.03 0.14 8.11
C GLY A 372 21.54 1.05 9.24
N LEU A 373 21.49 2.35 9.05
CA LEU A 373 21.81 3.33 10.08
C LEU A 373 20.51 3.82 10.71
N GLY A 374 20.38 3.71 12.02
CA GLY A 374 19.22 4.22 12.76
C GLY A 374 18.61 3.11 13.60
N ASN A 375 17.52 3.42 14.31
CA ASN A 375 16.85 2.46 15.18
C ASN A 375 15.68 1.85 14.43
N ASP A 376 15.91 0.69 13.84
CA ASP A 376 14.99 0.06 12.92
C ASP A 376 14.00 -0.86 13.63
N VAL A 377 12.83 -1.05 13.02
CA VAL A 377 11.87 -2.09 13.38
C VAL A 377 11.73 -3.03 12.20
N ILE A 378 12.18 -4.28 12.38
CA ILE A 378 12.28 -5.26 11.30
C ILE A 378 11.44 -6.50 11.63
N TYR A 379 10.59 -6.90 10.70
CA TYR A 379 9.82 -8.14 10.71
C TYR A 379 10.24 -9.00 9.51
N GLY A 380 10.80 -10.19 9.77
CA GLY A 380 10.98 -11.24 8.76
C GLY A 380 9.65 -11.88 8.36
N ALA A 381 8.77 -12.02 9.34
CA ALA A 381 7.42 -12.57 9.21
C ALA A 381 7.39 -14.07 8.88
N ALA A 382 7.09 -14.50 7.66
CA ALA A 382 6.84 -15.91 7.37
C ALA A 382 7.85 -16.52 6.41
N GLY A 383 8.70 -17.40 6.92
CA GLY A 383 9.64 -18.26 6.20
C GLY A 383 11.01 -18.23 6.86
N ASN A 384 12.09 -18.62 6.17
CA ASN A 384 13.40 -18.71 6.83
C ASN A 384 14.23 -17.49 6.48
N ASP A 385 14.21 -16.50 7.35
CA ASP A 385 14.70 -15.17 7.05
C ASP A 385 16.13 -14.95 7.51
N THR A 386 16.83 -14.04 6.85
CA THR A 386 18.15 -13.57 7.26
C THR A 386 18.09 -12.07 7.49
N VAL A 387 18.20 -11.65 8.76
CA VAL A 387 18.04 -10.27 9.18
C VAL A 387 19.30 -9.73 9.83
N GLN A 388 19.73 -8.54 9.38
CA GLN A 388 20.83 -7.78 9.97
C GLN A 388 20.37 -6.34 10.27
N GLY A 389 20.31 -5.95 11.55
CA GLY A 389 19.93 -4.59 11.96
C GLY A 389 20.95 -3.54 11.53
N ASN A 390 22.24 -3.81 11.77
CA ASN A 390 23.39 -2.94 11.50
C ASN A 390 23.66 -1.91 12.61
N GLU A 391 23.66 -0.60 12.35
CA GLU A 391 24.04 0.41 13.35
C GLU A 391 22.79 1.05 13.96
N GLY A 392 22.57 0.87 15.26
CA GLY A 392 21.52 1.55 16.01
C GLY A 392 20.86 0.63 17.02
N ASN A 393 19.78 1.06 17.68
CA ASN A 393 19.07 0.20 18.63
C ASN A 393 17.87 -0.44 17.95
N ASP A 394 18.08 -1.58 17.33
CA ASP A 394 17.11 -2.22 16.45
C ASP A 394 16.15 -3.13 17.23
N SER A 395 14.94 -3.28 16.69
CA SER A 395 13.94 -4.24 17.14
C SER A 395 13.65 -5.23 16.02
N ILE A 396 14.18 -6.44 16.15
CA ILE A 396 14.16 -7.47 15.12
C ILE A 396 13.27 -8.63 15.55
N TYR A 397 12.33 -9.00 14.68
CA TYR A 397 11.42 -10.12 14.85
C TYR A 397 11.55 -11.05 13.65
N GLY A 398 12.02 -12.29 13.86
CA GLY A 398 12.12 -13.34 12.84
C GLY A 398 10.73 -13.74 12.36
N GLY A 399 9.99 -14.46 13.18
CA GLY A 399 8.59 -14.80 12.92
C GLY A 399 8.37 -16.30 12.84
N ASP A 400 7.67 -16.77 11.81
CA ASP A 400 7.46 -18.20 11.58
C ASP A 400 8.58 -18.75 10.67
N GLY A 401 9.42 -19.67 11.15
CA GLY A 401 10.44 -20.33 10.33
C GLY A 401 11.75 -20.53 11.07
N ASN A 402 12.85 -20.76 10.35
CA ASN A 402 14.16 -20.93 10.98
C ASN A 402 15.02 -19.73 10.62
N ASP A 403 15.04 -18.73 11.49
CA ASP A 403 15.57 -17.42 11.14
C ASP A 403 17.03 -17.25 11.56
N ILE A 404 17.74 -16.36 10.88
CA ILE A 404 19.09 -15.94 11.24
C ILE A 404 19.05 -14.44 11.56
N LEU A 405 19.20 -14.10 12.83
CA LEU A 405 19.06 -12.73 13.32
C LEU A 405 20.39 -12.21 13.85
N ASN A 406 20.79 -11.03 13.39
CA ASN A 406 21.98 -10.30 13.85
C ASN A 406 21.57 -8.86 14.15
N GLY A 407 21.64 -8.44 15.41
CA GLY A 407 21.34 -7.06 15.83
C GLY A 407 22.29 -6.08 15.16
N GLY A 408 23.58 -6.23 15.46
CA GLY A 408 24.64 -5.51 14.77
C GLY A 408 25.53 -4.78 15.77
N ALA A 409 25.41 -3.46 15.84
CA ALA A 409 26.11 -2.62 16.79
C ALA A 409 25.08 -1.82 17.59
N ASP A 410 25.49 -1.37 18.78
CA ASP A 410 24.61 -0.74 19.77
C ASP A 410 23.72 -1.77 20.49
N LYS A 411 22.48 -1.44 20.86
CA LYS A 411 21.72 -2.24 21.82
C LYS A 411 20.41 -2.72 21.22
N ASP A 412 20.41 -3.97 20.78
CA ASP A 412 19.30 -4.52 20.02
C ASP A 412 18.35 -5.37 20.84
N ILE A 413 17.14 -5.53 20.30
CA ILE A 413 16.10 -6.43 20.80
C ILE A 413 15.81 -7.44 19.70
N LEU A 414 15.92 -8.72 20.03
CA LEU A 414 15.73 -9.82 19.08
C LEU A 414 14.64 -10.76 19.57
N SER A 415 13.79 -11.21 18.66
CA SER A 415 12.80 -12.27 18.87
C SER A 415 12.87 -13.24 17.69
N GLY A 416 13.14 -14.52 17.96
CA GLY A 416 13.21 -15.54 16.91
C GLY A 416 11.82 -15.89 16.38
N GLY A 417 10.85 -16.05 17.30
CA GLY A 417 9.51 -16.51 16.98
C GLY A 417 9.40 -18.02 17.01
N ALA A 418 8.77 -18.60 16.00
CA ALA A 418 8.46 -20.02 15.93
C ALA A 418 9.39 -20.75 14.98
N GLY A 419 10.27 -21.58 15.52
CA GLY A 419 11.03 -22.56 14.74
C GLY A 419 12.37 -22.84 15.39
N ILE A 420 13.43 -22.94 14.59
CA ILE A 420 14.80 -23.11 15.10
C ILE A 420 15.62 -21.92 14.64
N ASP A 421 15.79 -20.96 15.55
CA ASP A 421 16.39 -19.68 15.20
C ASP A 421 17.87 -19.62 15.57
N ILE A 422 18.63 -18.82 14.82
CA ILE A 422 20.04 -18.55 15.04
C ILE A 422 20.20 -17.07 15.38
N PHE A 423 20.53 -16.77 16.63
CA PHE A 423 20.95 -15.44 17.04
C PHE A 423 22.46 -15.32 16.89
N ARG A 424 22.90 -14.49 15.95
CA ARG A 424 24.30 -14.30 15.57
C ARG A 424 24.83 -13.02 16.16
N PHE A 425 25.91 -13.13 16.91
CA PHE A 425 26.60 -12.01 17.54
C PHE A 425 27.91 -11.69 16.82
N SER A 426 28.19 -10.40 16.67
CA SER A 426 29.37 -9.90 15.96
C SER A 426 30.35 -9.25 16.95
N SER A 427 31.51 -8.79 16.49
CA SER A 427 32.48 -8.12 17.37
C SER A 427 32.01 -6.77 17.94
N GLY A 428 30.79 -6.32 17.60
CA GLY A 428 30.15 -5.08 18.08
C GLY A 428 29.52 -5.19 19.47
N ASP A 429 29.14 -6.39 19.90
CA ASP A 429 28.37 -6.67 21.14
C ASP A 429 29.27 -6.75 22.38
N ASN A 430 30.30 -5.91 22.39
CA ASN A 430 31.46 -6.07 23.24
C ASN A 430 31.45 -5.14 24.45
N THR A 431 30.33 -4.50 24.76
CA THR A 431 30.20 -3.52 25.85
C THR A 431 29.01 -3.87 26.75
N ILE A 432 29.21 -3.92 28.08
CA ILE A 432 28.18 -4.35 29.06
C ILE A 432 26.87 -3.53 28.99
N LEU A 433 26.95 -2.28 28.56
CA LEU A 433 25.80 -1.36 28.51
C LEU A 433 25.06 -1.36 27.17
N LEU A 434 25.64 -1.94 26.13
CA LEU A 434 25.11 -2.04 24.77
C LEU A 434 24.95 -3.53 24.42
N THR A 435 24.33 -4.26 25.35
CA THR A 435 24.14 -5.70 25.20
C THR A 435 22.76 -5.97 24.62
N ASP A 436 22.76 -6.76 23.56
CA ASP A 436 21.57 -7.31 22.94
C ASP A 436 20.71 -8.13 23.90
N GLU A 437 19.40 -8.02 23.71
CA GLU A 437 18.38 -8.72 24.49
C GLU A 437 17.55 -9.64 23.58
N ILE A 438 17.66 -10.95 23.81
CA ILE A 438 16.76 -11.94 23.20
C ILE A 438 15.53 -12.12 24.08
N LEU A 439 14.34 -11.93 23.51
CA LEU A 439 13.06 -11.91 24.25
C LEU A 439 12.48 -13.31 24.50
N ASP A 440 12.62 -14.23 23.55
CA ASP A 440 11.82 -15.46 23.48
C ASP A 440 12.65 -16.75 23.36
N PHE A 441 13.96 -16.68 23.57
CA PHE A 441 14.89 -17.80 23.44
C PHE A 441 14.35 -19.16 23.93
N GLU A 442 14.11 -20.09 23.01
CA GLU A 442 13.67 -21.44 23.29
C GLU A 442 14.89 -22.39 23.47
N TYR A 443 15.16 -22.75 24.72
CA TYR A 443 16.28 -23.63 25.07
C TYR A 443 16.13 -25.04 24.44
N GLU A 444 17.21 -25.53 23.81
CA GLU A 444 17.33 -26.80 23.05
C GLU A 444 16.71 -26.81 21.64
N THR A 445 16.05 -25.73 21.21
CA THR A 445 15.66 -25.52 19.81
C THR A 445 16.54 -24.46 19.19
N ASP A 446 16.63 -23.29 19.81
CA ASP A 446 17.35 -22.15 19.27
C ASP A 446 18.85 -22.25 19.49
N LEU A 447 19.59 -21.50 18.66
CA LEU A 447 21.03 -21.52 18.56
C LEU A 447 21.60 -20.12 18.78
N LEU A 448 22.65 -20.04 19.58
CA LEU A 448 23.46 -18.83 19.72
C LEU A 448 24.77 -19.03 18.96
N MET A 449 24.98 -18.21 17.92
CA MET A 449 26.25 -18.15 17.20
C MET A 449 27.09 -17.01 17.77
N LEU A 450 28.09 -17.37 18.56
CA LEU A 450 29.01 -16.41 19.19
C LEU A 450 30.24 -16.16 18.29
N HIS A 451 31.15 -15.28 18.73
CA HIS A 451 32.28 -14.87 17.93
C HIS A 451 33.30 -16.01 17.69
N ASP A 452 33.67 -16.27 16.43
CA ASP A 452 34.60 -17.33 16.04
C ASP A 452 36.07 -16.92 16.30
N GLN A 453 36.63 -17.41 17.40
CA GLN A 453 38.09 -17.45 17.64
C GLN A 453 38.51 -18.84 18.16
N GLY A 454 38.54 -19.82 17.26
CA GLY A 454 39.53 -20.91 17.31
C GLY A 454 39.52 -21.85 18.53
N ALA A 455 38.96 -23.05 18.29
CA ALA A 455 39.37 -24.35 18.81
C ALA A 455 39.75 -24.45 20.31
N ASN A 456 38.85 -24.10 21.22
CA ASN A 456 38.42 -24.92 22.38
C ASN A 456 37.55 -24.05 23.32
N VAL A 457 36.24 -24.20 23.26
CA VAL A 457 35.36 -23.64 24.29
C VAL A 457 35.54 -24.42 25.58
N ILE A 458 35.91 -23.74 26.66
CA ILE A 458 35.85 -24.30 28.03
C ILE A 458 34.59 -23.74 28.69
N ASN A 459 33.54 -24.56 28.79
CA ASN A 459 32.35 -24.22 29.55
C ASN A 459 32.66 -24.24 31.05
N GLN A 460 32.61 -23.09 31.71
CA GLN A 460 32.79 -22.99 33.15
C GLN A 460 31.46 -22.83 33.89
N THR A 461 31.40 -23.49 35.05
CA THR A 461 30.25 -23.66 35.95
C THR A 461 29.47 -22.39 36.27
N VAL A 462 28.16 -22.56 36.44
CA VAL A 462 27.15 -21.64 36.99
C VAL A 462 27.69 -20.70 38.07
N LEU A 463 27.63 -19.39 37.78
CA LEU A 463 27.80 -18.33 38.77
C LEU A 463 26.42 -17.72 39.07
N ASN A 464 25.79 -18.13 40.18
CA ASN A 464 24.61 -17.40 40.66
C ASN A 464 25.08 -16.11 41.36
N VAL A 465 25.03 -15.00 40.62
CA VAL A 465 25.45 -13.67 41.06
C VAL A 465 24.27 -12.77 41.42
N LEU A 466 23.11 -13.34 41.78
CA LEU A 466 21.93 -12.58 42.22
C LEU A 466 22.21 -11.66 43.43
N SER A 467 23.28 -11.91 44.19
CA SER A 467 23.73 -11.06 45.29
C SER A 467 24.66 -9.90 44.87
N ALA A 468 25.05 -9.81 43.59
CA ALA A 468 25.86 -8.72 43.09
C ALA A 468 25.08 -7.41 43.14
N THR A 469 25.78 -6.31 43.44
CA THR A 469 25.16 -4.98 43.57
C THR A 469 24.95 -4.26 42.23
N SER A 470 25.52 -4.80 41.15
CA SER A 470 25.49 -4.22 39.80
C SER A 470 25.79 -5.30 38.75
N ILE A 471 25.33 -5.09 37.51
CA ILE A 471 25.64 -5.98 36.38
C ILE A 471 27.14 -6.05 36.08
N THR A 472 27.87 -4.93 36.18
CA THR A 472 29.33 -4.91 35.98
C THR A 472 30.06 -5.87 36.93
N LEU A 473 29.74 -5.79 38.23
CA LEU A 473 30.30 -6.74 39.23
C LEU A 473 29.92 -8.20 38.92
N ALA A 474 28.71 -8.44 38.42
CA ALA A 474 28.30 -9.78 38.02
C ALA A 474 29.11 -10.29 36.81
N ALA A 475 29.32 -9.44 35.79
CA ALA A 475 30.12 -9.75 34.61
C ALA A 475 31.60 -9.97 34.96
N ASP A 476 32.19 -9.13 35.83
CA ASP A 476 33.57 -9.32 36.32
C ASP A 476 33.76 -10.66 37.04
N LEU A 477 32.76 -11.09 37.82
CA LEU A 477 32.81 -12.38 38.52
C LEU A 477 32.71 -13.58 37.56
N ALA A 478 32.09 -13.38 36.39
CA ALA A 478 31.95 -14.39 35.34
C ALA A 478 33.14 -14.42 34.37
N SER A 479 33.85 -13.29 34.20
CA SER A 479 34.99 -13.13 33.29
C SER A 479 36.35 -13.44 33.96
N THR A 480 36.41 -14.47 34.81
CA THR A 480 37.63 -14.77 35.61
C THR A 480 38.62 -15.71 34.89
N GLY A 481 38.42 -15.93 33.60
CA GLY A 481 39.22 -16.80 32.74
C GLY A 481 40.50 -16.13 32.20
N ASP A 482 41.10 -16.79 31.21
CA ASP A 482 42.09 -16.20 30.29
C ASP A 482 41.67 -16.63 28.89
N GLY A 483 40.76 -15.85 28.30
CA GLY A 483 40.21 -16.01 26.96
C GLY A 483 41.19 -15.75 25.81
N SER A 484 42.38 -15.20 26.10
CA SER A 484 43.34 -14.73 25.08
C SER A 484 43.93 -15.81 24.17
N THR A 485 43.76 -17.09 24.53
CA THR A 485 44.24 -18.24 23.73
C THR A 485 43.15 -19.23 23.33
N ASN A 486 42.14 -19.41 24.18
CA ASN A 486 40.92 -20.16 23.88
C ASN A 486 39.78 -19.43 24.57
N SER A 487 38.73 -19.06 23.83
CA SER A 487 37.60 -18.34 24.41
C SER A 487 36.93 -19.14 25.53
N VAL A 488 36.62 -18.48 26.65
CA VAL A 488 35.93 -19.11 27.79
C VAL A 488 34.48 -18.68 27.77
N ILE A 489 33.55 -19.64 27.74
CA ILE A 489 32.13 -19.37 27.83
C ILE A 489 31.66 -19.62 29.26
N SER A 490 30.98 -18.62 29.82
CA SER A 490 30.36 -18.69 31.13
C SER A 490 28.96 -18.08 31.08
N TRP A 491 28.16 -18.35 32.10
CA TRP A 491 26.84 -17.74 32.21
C TRP A 491 26.48 -17.50 33.67
N PHE A 492 25.58 -16.54 33.88
CA PHE A 492 25.08 -16.20 35.20
C PHE A 492 23.64 -15.72 35.15
N VAL A 493 23.00 -15.68 36.32
CA VAL A 493 21.66 -15.10 36.48
C VAL A 493 21.75 -13.82 37.31
N TYR A 494 21.23 -12.73 36.76
CA TYR A 494 21.14 -11.43 37.43
C TYR A 494 19.76 -10.82 37.20
N GLN A 495 19.08 -10.42 38.30
CA GLN A 495 17.75 -9.81 38.25
C GLN A 495 16.72 -10.59 37.39
N SER A 496 16.70 -11.91 37.54
CA SER A 496 15.78 -12.82 36.82
C SER A 496 16.01 -12.98 35.32
N ASN A 497 17.14 -12.49 34.80
CA ASN A 497 17.57 -12.74 33.42
C ASN A 497 18.87 -13.55 33.41
N THR A 498 19.08 -14.29 32.33
CA THR A 498 20.27 -15.09 32.09
C THR A 498 21.21 -14.30 31.20
N TYR A 499 22.49 -14.31 31.52
CA TYR A 499 23.52 -13.63 30.75
C TYR A 499 24.58 -14.64 30.38
N ILE A 500 25.02 -14.60 29.13
CA ILE A 500 26.11 -15.42 28.61
C ILE A 500 27.29 -14.49 28.35
N ILE A 501 28.48 -14.92 28.73
CA ILE A 501 29.73 -14.21 28.47
C ILE A 501 30.66 -15.12 27.68
N GLN A 502 31.24 -14.57 26.62
CA GLN A 502 32.41 -15.14 25.96
C GLN A 502 33.61 -14.23 26.26
N ASP A 503 34.46 -14.70 27.17
CA ASP A 503 35.73 -14.05 27.53
C ASP A 503 36.76 -14.33 26.43
N LEU A 504 37.27 -13.24 25.84
CA LEU A 504 38.23 -13.20 24.73
C LEU A 504 39.52 -12.48 25.15
N SER A 505 39.60 -12.01 26.40
CA SER A 505 40.71 -11.22 26.91
C SER A 505 41.64 -12.03 27.83
N ALA A 506 42.80 -11.47 28.16
CA ALA A 506 43.69 -12.07 29.17
C ALA A 506 43.38 -11.56 30.59
N ASP A 507 42.43 -10.62 30.69
CA ASP A 507 42.11 -9.93 31.93
C ASP A 507 41.13 -10.77 32.76
N VAL A 508 41.17 -10.57 34.07
CA VAL A 508 40.32 -11.32 35.03
C VAL A 508 39.02 -10.58 35.36
N THR A 509 38.68 -9.61 34.51
CA THR A 509 37.52 -8.71 34.57
C THR A 509 37.03 -8.50 33.16
N PHE A 510 35.75 -8.20 32.98
CA PHE A 510 35.20 -7.99 31.65
C PHE A 510 35.84 -6.77 30.98
N VAL A 511 36.27 -6.93 29.73
CA VAL A 511 36.89 -5.87 28.94
C VAL A 511 35.93 -5.40 27.86
N ASP A 512 35.34 -4.22 28.08
CA ASP A 512 34.55 -3.53 27.05
C ASP A 512 35.39 -3.36 25.76
N GLY A 513 34.79 -3.57 24.60
CA GLY A 513 35.48 -3.57 23.31
C GLY A 513 36.09 -4.91 22.92
N THR A 514 36.11 -5.91 23.81
CA THR A 514 36.81 -7.19 23.58
C THR A 514 35.97 -8.41 23.96
N ASP A 515 35.47 -8.47 25.19
CA ASP A 515 34.66 -9.59 25.66
C ASP A 515 33.22 -9.42 25.19
N LEU A 516 32.52 -10.54 24.92
CA LEU A 516 31.13 -10.54 24.47
C LEU A 516 30.20 -10.85 25.65
N ILE A 517 29.07 -10.15 25.72
CA ILE A 517 28.00 -10.45 26.66
C ILE A 517 26.66 -10.40 25.93
N VAL A 518 25.77 -11.35 26.23
CA VAL A 518 24.42 -11.45 25.66
C VAL A 518 23.42 -11.62 26.79
N LYS A 519 22.25 -10.98 26.68
CA LYS A 519 21.15 -11.12 27.64
C LYS A 519 20.02 -11.96 27.05
N LEU A 520 19.60 -12.98 27.78
CA LEU A 520 18.38 -13.75 27.53
C LEU A 520 17.31 -13.35 28.54
N GLN A 521 16.12 -12.98 28.07
CA GLN A 521 14.99 -12.68 28.94
C GLN A 521 14.51 -13.96 29.64
N GLY A 522 14.59 -13.97 30.97
CA GLY A 522 14.21 -15.14 31.79
C GLY A 522 15.37 -15.96 32.35
N ILE A 523 15.04 -17.02 33.09
CA ILE A 523 16.01 -17.87 33.79
C ILE A 523 16.13 -19.22 33.08
N TYR A 524 17.28 -19.45 32.45
CA TYR A 524 17.63 -20.68 31.76
C TYR A 524 18.69 -21.45 32.54
N ASP A 525 18.58 -22.78 32.56
CA ASP A 525 19.59 -23.65 33.15
C ASP A 525 20.54 -24.14 32.05
N LEU A 526 21.61 -23.39 31.82
CA LEU A 526 22.64 -23.71 30.82
C LEU A 526 23.76 -24.58 31.44
N SER A 527 23.43 -25.46 32.38
CA SER A 527 24.44 -26.32 33.02
C SER A 527 25.01 -27.40 32.09
N ASP A 528 24.31 -27.72 31.00
CA ASP A 528 24.75 -28.65 29.95
C ASP A 528 25.02 -27.95 28.61
N LEU A 529 25.77 -26.82 28.65
CA LEU A 529 26.27 -26.08 27.47
C LEU A 529 27.07 -26.93 26.45
N SER A 530 27.20 -28.25 26.65
CA SER A 530 28.12 -29.12 25.93
C SER A 530 27.54 -29.83 24.70
N SER A 531 26.26 -29.65 24.36
CA SER A 531 25.75 -30.12 23.08
C SER A 531 24.47 -29.42 22.63
N ALA A 532 24.56 -28.73 21.49
CA ALA A 532 23.48 -28.26 20.60
C ALA A 532 23.04 -26.79 20.67
N THR A 533 23.30 -26.00 21.71
CA THR A 533 22.73 -24.63 21.83
C THR A 533 23.67 -23.48 21.46
N ILE A 534 24.99 -23.67 21.56
CA ILE A 534 25.99 -22.67 21.17
C ILE A 534 26.86 -23.29 20.08
N ILE A 535 26.95 -22.61 18.94
CA ILE A 535 27.63 -23.10 17.73
C ILE A 535 28.85 -22.26 17.35
#